data_AF-A0A3R7F1W0-F1
#
_entry.id   AF-A0A3R7F1W0-F1
#
_cell.length_a   1.000
_cell.length_b   1.000
_cell.length_c   1.000
_cell.angle_alpha   90.00
_cell.angle_beta   90.00
_cell.angle_gamma   90.00
#
_symmetry.space_group_name_H-M   'P 1'
#
loop_
_entity.id
_entity.type
_entity.pdbx_description
1 polymer ?
#
loop_
_entity_poly.entity_id
_entity_poly.type
_entity_poly.pdbx_seq_one_letter_code
_entity_poly.pdbx_strand_id
1 'polypeptide(L)'
;MTWADLLDGLEAELMGDPAGALPWHPPPGLGPLPAHLEDRARAVVRAQADRSRQLRAELDTVRGHLDALDRIPQRHPDAVYLDLDG
;
A
#
# COMPACT_ATOMS: atom_id res chain seq x y z
N MET A 1 -24.36 12.12 -7.94
CA MET A 1 -23.62 10.95 -7.43
C MET A 1 -24.46 10.31 -6.35
N THR A 2 -24.65 9.00 -6.38
CA THR A 2 -25.42 8.24 -5.39
C THR A 2 -24.49 7.54 -4.39
N TRP A 3 -25.05 7.05 -3.29
CA TRP A 3 -24.30 6.20 -2.35
C TRP A 3 -23.79 4.91 -2.99
N ALA A 4 -24.55 4.34 -3.93
CA ALA A 4 -24.11 3.15 -4.66
C ALA A 4 -22.90 3.46 -5.54
N ASP A 5 -22.95 4.54 -6.33
CA ASP A 5 -21.83 4.95 -7.19
C ASP A 5 -20.55 5.23 -6.36
N LEU A 6 -20.71 5.84 -5.18
CA LEU A 6 -19.59 6.09 -4.27
C LEU A 6 -18.97 4.78 -3.77
N LEU A 7 -19.80 3.83 -3.35
CA LEU A 7 -19.31 2.54 -2.85
C LEU A 7 -18.67 1.71 -3.97
N ASP A 8 -19.23 1.73 -5.18
CA ASP A 8 -18.63 1.08 -6.36
C ASP A 8 -17.23 1.65 -6.65
N GLY A 9 -17.05 2.98 -6.56
CA GLY A 9 -15.75 3.63 -6.72
C GLY A 9 -14.74 3.21 -5.65
N LEU A 10 -15.14 3.19 -4.38
CA LEU A 10 -14.28 2.76 -3.27
C LEU A 10 -13.90 1.28 -3.37
N GLU A 11 -14.82 0.44 -3.84
CA GLU A 11 -14.57 -0.98 -4.09
C GLU A 11 -13.60 -1.17 -5.27
N ALA A 12 -13.71 -0.37 -6.33
CA ALA A 12 -12.75 -0.40 -7.43
C ALA A 12 -11.35 0.06 -6.99
N GLU A 13 -11.26 1.10 -6.16
CA GLU A 13 -9.99 1.58 -5.58
C GLU A 13 -9.32 0.50 -4.70
N LEU A 14 -10.10 -0.28 -3.95
CA LEU A 14 -9.60 -1.40 -3.16
C LEU A 14 -8.92 -2.49 -3.99
N MET A 15 -9.41 -2.71 -5.21
CA MET A 15 -8.87 -3.70 -6.15
C MET A 15 -7.72 -3.15 -7.00
N GLY A 16 -7.53 -1.84 -6.99
CA GLY A 16 -6.52 -1.13 -7.78
C GLY A 16 -5.16 -1.01 -7.09
N ASP A 17 -4.24 -0.34 -7.77
CA ASP A 17 -2.96 0.05 -7.21
C ASP A 17 -3.11 1.30 -6.32
N PRO A 18 -2.74 1.25 -5.03
CA PRO A 18 -2.82 2.40 -4.14
C PRO A 18 -1.84 3.52 -4.49
N ALA A 19 -0.83 3.30 -5.32
CA ALA A 19 0.19 4.31 -5.67
C ALA A 19 -0.39 5.58 -6.32
N GLY A 20 -1.57 5.47 -6.95
CA GLY A 20 -2.30 6.58 -7.58
C GLY A 20 -3.44 7.16 -6.74
N ALA A 21 -3.65 6.70 -5.51
CA ALA A 21 -4.79 7.12 -4.70
C ALA A 21 -4.67 8.61 -4.29
N LEU A 22 -5.72 9.38 -4.57
CA LEU A 22 -5.82 10.76 -4.13
C LEU A 22 -6.36 10.83 -2.69
N PRO A 23 -6.07 11.90 -1.93
CA PRO A 23 -6.70 12.13 -0.64
C PRO A 23 -8.23 12.11 -0.75
N TRP A 24 -8.87 11.19 -0.02
CA TRP A 24 -10.32 11.04 -0.06
C TRP A 24 -11.02 12.26 0.55
N HIS A 25 -12.02 12.77 -0.15
CA HIS A 25 -12.89 13.83 0.33
C HIS A 25 -14.35 13.38 0.25
N PRO A 26 -15.14 13.54 1.33
CA PRO A 26 -16.53 13.15 1.32
C PRO A 26 -17.31 13.98 0.29
N PRO A 27 -18.08 13.34 -0.60
CA PRO A 27 -18.84 14.05 -1.61
C PRO A 27 -19.97 14.86 -0.95
N PRO A 28 -20.18 16.12 -1.33
CA PRO A 28 -21.25 16.92 -0.76
C PRO A 28 -22.63 16.41 -1.21
N GLY A 29 -23.62 16.53 -0.33
CA GLY A 29 -25.03 16.38 -0.71
C GLY A 29 -25.57 14.95 -0.86
N LEU A 30 -24.83 13.92 -0.44
CA LEU A 30 -25.31 12.52 -0.47
C LEU A 30 -26.40 12.19 0.55
N GLY A 31 -26.58 13.03 1.58
CA GLY A 31 -27.50 12.75 2.68
C GLY A 31 -27.07 11.52 3.51
N PRO A 32 -27.96 10.99 4.37
CA PRO A 32 -27.64 9.81 5.18
C PRO A 32 -27.47 8.55 4.30
N LEU A 33 -26.62 7.63 4.75
CA LEU A 33 -26.41 6.33 4.10
C LEU A 33 -27.72 5.52 4.13
N PRO A 34 -28.21 5.01 2.99
CA PRO A 34 -29.37 4.11 2.95
C PRO A 34 -29.10 2.81 3.72
N ALA A 35 -30.06 2.37 4.54
CA ALA A 35 -29.89 1.19 5.41
C ALA A 35 -29.49 -0.10 4.67
N HIS A 36 -30.00 -0.30 3.45
CA HIS A 36 -29.65 -1.47 2.63
C HIS A 36 -28.18 -1.47 2.13
N LEU A 37 -27.47 -0.35 2.25
CA LEU A 37 -26.05 -0.22 1.89
C LEU A 37 -25.12 -0.27 3.11
N GLU A 38 -25.66 -0.38 4.33
CA GLU A 38 -24.86 -0.36 5.55
C GLU A 38 -23.84 -1.50 5.59
N ASP A 39 -24.26 -2.71 5.25
CA ASP A 39 -23.37 -3.88 5.24
C ASP A 39 -22.26 -3.76 4.20
N ARG A 40 -22.57 -3.19 3.02
CA ARG A 40 -21.55 -2.90 2.00
C ARG A 40 -20.55 -1.87 2.50
N ALA A 41 -21.02 -0.73 3.01
CA ALA A 41 -20.15 0.31 3.55
C ALA A 41 -19.24 -0.25 4.65
N ARG A 42 -19.78 -1.08 5.54
CA ARG A 42 -19.02 -1.75 6.59
C ARG A 42 -17.99 -2.75 6.05
N ALA A 43 -18.32 -3.47 4.98
CA ALA A 43 -17.38 -4.36 4.29
C ALA A 43 -16.21 -3.59 3.67
N VAL A 44 -16.49 -2.47 3.00
CA VAL A 44 -15.46 -1.58 2.42
C VAL A 44 -14.50 -1.09 3.50
N VAL A 45 -15.01 -0.58 4.62
CA VAL A 45 -14.17 -0.09 5.73
C VAL A 45 -13.26 -1.20 6.29
N ARG A 46 -13.79 -2.41 6.48
CA ARG A 46 -12.98 -3.55 6.93
C ARG A 46 -11.89 -3.89 5.92
N ALA A 47 -12.23 -3.99 4.64
CA ALA A 47 -11.27 -4.28 3.58
C ALA A 47 -10.16 -3.22 3.49
N GLN A 48 -10.51 -1.94 3.63
CA GLN A 48 -9.54 -0.84 3.67
C GLN A 48 -8.60 -0.95 4.88
N ALA A 49 -9.13 -1.28 6.07
CA ALA A 49 -8.32 -1.48 7.26
C ALA A 49 -7.37 -2.69 7.10
N ASP A 50 -7.84 -3.78 6.51
CA ASP A 50 -7.04 -4.99 6.24
C ASP A 50 -5.91 -4.67 5.26
N ARG A 51 -6.21 -3.97 4.16
CA ARG A 51 -5.22 -3.54 3.18
C ARG A 51 -4.17 -2.62 3.80
N SER A 52 -4.59 -1.67 4.65
CA SER A 52 -3.66 -0.78 5.36
C SER A 52 -2.72 -1.57 6.30
N ARG A 53 -3.24 -2.57 7.01
CA ARG A 53 -2.41 -3.45 7.86
C ARG A 53 -1.41 -4.24 7.03
N GLN A 54 -1.84 -4.78 5.88
CA GLN A 54 -0.96 -5.52 4.98
C GLN A 54 0.17 -4.63 4.45
N LEU A 55 -0.15 -3.44 3.92
CA LEU A 55 0.85 -2.51 3.38
C LEU A 55 1.88 -2.08 4.44
N ARG A 56 1.46 -1.89 5.69
CA ARG A 56 2.37 -1.58 6.80
C ARG A 56 3.31 -2.75 7.10
N ALA A 57 2.79 -3.98 7.13
CA ALA A 57 3.62 -5.15 7.34
C ALA A 57 4.65 -5.37 6.21
N GLU A 58 4.25 -5.12 4.96
CA GLU A 58 5.14 -5.13 3.79
C GLU A 58 6.24 -4.06 3.92
N LEU A 59 5.87 -2.83 4.30
CA LEU A 59 6.82 -1.74 4.52
C LEU A 59 7.83 -2.06 5.64
N ASP A 60 7.37 -2.61 6.76
CA ASP A 60 8.24 -2.99 7.87
C ASP A 60 9.20 -4.12 7.47
N THR A 61 8.75 -5.07 6.65
CA THR A 61 9.60 -6.11 6.08
C THR A 61 10.68 -5.52 5.18
N VAL A 62 10.32 -4.61 4.28
CA VAL A 62 11.28 -3.94 3.39
C VAL A 62 12.31 -3.15 4.17
N ARG A 63 11.90 -2.40 5.21
CA ARG A 63 12.82 -1.69 6.10
C ARG A 63 13.79 -2.64 6.79
N GLY A 64 13.32 -3.77 7.30
CA GLY A 64 14.18 -4.80 7.90
C GLY A 64 15.23 -5.34 6.93
N HIS A 65 14.87 -5.52 5.65
CA HIS A 65 15.85 -5.92 4.63
C HIS A 65 16.89 -4.84 4.35
N LEU A 66 16.49 -3.57 4.28
CA LEU A 66 17.42 -2.45 4.07
C LEU A 66 18.38 -2.30 5.25
N ASP A 67 17.88 -2.38 6.49
CA ASP A 67 18.70 -2.34 7.70
C ASP A 67 19.71 -3.50 7.74
N ALA A 68 19.33 -4.68 7.25
CA ALA A 68 20.24 -5.82 7.16
C ALA A 68 21.35 -5.60 6.14
N LEU A 69 21.02 -5.00 4.98
CA LEU A 69 22.00 -4.63 3.96
C LEU A 69 22.97 -3.56 4.45
N ASP A 70 22.49 -2.56 5.19
CA ASP A 70 23.32 -1.47 5.74
C ASP A 70 24.36 -1.98 6.75
N ARG A 71 24.05 -3.08 7.46
CA ARG A 71 24.98 -3.72 8.41
C ARG A 71 26.08 -4.54 7.75
N ILE A 72 25.97 -4.83 6.44
CA ILE A 72 27.03 -5.54 5.73
C ILE A 72 28.14 -4.53 5.44
N PRO A 73 29.36 -4.73 5.98
CA PRO A 73 30.48 -3.86 5.63
C PRO A 73 30.70 -3.95 4.13
N GLN A 74 30.53 -2.84 3.41
CA GLN A 74 30.92 -2.75 2.01
C GLN A 74 32.45 -2.77 1.94
N ARG A 75 33.02 -3.98 2.00
CA ARG A 75 34.40 -4.17 1.57
C ARG A 75 34.41 -3.91 0.08
N HIS A 76 34.86 -2.72 -0.31
CA HIS A 76 35.40 -2.54 -1.65
C HIS A 76 36.55 -3.55 -1.78
N PRO A 77 36.44 -4.57 -2.65
CA PRO A 77 37.64 -5.29 -3.01
C PRO A 77 38.49 -4.26 -3.76
N ASP A 78 39.64 -3.89 -3.19
CA ASP A 78 40.72 -3.39 -4.02
C ASP A 78 40.88 -4.43 -5.13
N ALA A 79 40.67 -4.00 -6.37
CA ALA A 79 40.79 -4.89 -7.52
C ALA A 79 42.26 -5.30 -7.64
N VAL A 80 42.63 -6.38 -6.95
CA VAL A 80 43.94 -7.00 -7.07
C VAL A 80 43.93 -7.76 -8.39
N TYR A 81 44.45 -7.14 -9.43
CA TYR A 81 44.90 -7.87 -10.62
C TYR A 81 46.10 -8.71 -10.20
N LEU A 82 45.86 -10.00 -9.96
CA LEU A 82 46.92 -10.97 -9.83
C LEU A 82 47.43 -11.23 -11.24
N ASP A 83 48.50 -10.52 -11.59
CA ASP A 83 49.20 -10.72 -12.87
C ASP A 83 49.87 -12.09 -12.79
N LEU A 84 49.31 -13.05 -13.52
CA LEU A 84 49.87 -14.39 -13.70
C LEU A 84 50.69 -14.40 -14.98
N ASP A 85 51.74 -13.58 -15.04
CA ASP A 85 52.69 -13.58 -16.15
C ASP A 85 54.11 -13.84 -15.62
N GLY A 86 54.67 -15.01 -15.97
CA GLY A 86 56.10 -15.32 -15.90
C GLY A 86 56.47 -16.73 -15.49
#